data_AF-A0A1I4H6Y6-F1
#
_entry.id   AF-A0A1I4H6Y6-F1
#
_cell.length_a   1.000
_cell.length_b   1.000
_cell.length_c   1.000
_cell.angle_alpha   90.00
_cell.angle_beta   90.00
_cell.angle_gamma   90.00
#
_symmetry.space_group_name_H-M   'P 1'
#
loop_
_entity.id
_entity.type
_entity.pdbx_description
1 polymer ?
#
loop_
_entity_poly.entity_id
_entity_poly.type
_entity_poly.pdbx_seq_one_letter_code
_entity_poly.pdbx_strand_id
1 'polypeptide(L)'
;MPFRPWTPEPAGDARLLDLLPSATAAATVRRVLEEGLRAEGPVHANRLARLTAWAFGIDRVPAALRESILAVLPESATAVGEFLWPADLHRAGWTGFRRQRWSADRPLEHIAPEEIGNAMVALSRAGAGGTRNDLFHASLAVFGHRRPHPVLFPLLEVALSQALVEDRLTDTPSGLIPAAPR
;
A
#
# COMPACT_ATOMS: atom_id res chain seq x y z
N MET A 1 6.29 8.77 8.87
CA MET A 1 5.33 9.84 8.55
C MET A 1 3.91 9.38 8.94
N PRO A 2 2.93 10.24 9.25
CA PRO A 2 1.53 9.81 9.35
C PRO A 2 0.93 9.52 7.97
N PHE A 3 0.08 8.49 7.85
CA PHE A 3 -0.74 8.26 6.68
C PHE A 3 -1.79 9.36 6.54
N ARG A 4 -1.98 9.85 5.31
CA ARG A 4 -3.00 10.83 4.98
C ARG A 4 -3.85 10.22 3.86
N PRO A 5 -5.11 9.84 4.15
CA PRO A 5 -6.01 9.36 3.11
C PRO A 5 -6.17 10.42 2.03
N TRP A 6 -6.08 9.99 0.77
CA TRP A 6 -6.45 10.83 -0.36
C TRP A 6 -7.97 10.86 -0.51
N THR A 7 -8.49 12.06 -0.66
CA THR A 7 -9.90 12.35 -0.90
C THR A 7 -9.96 13.02 -2.26
N PRO A 8 -10.34 12.30 -3.33
CA PRO A 8 -10.43 12.91 -4.65
C PRO A 8 -11.51 13.98 -4.69
N GLU A 9 -11.24 15.06 -5.43
CA GLU A 9 -12.26 16.02 -5.83
C GLU A 9 -13.19 15.39 -6.90
N PRO A 10 -14.46 15.82 -7.00
CA PRO A 10 -15.34 15.39 -8.07
C PRO A 10 -14.74 15.63 -9.46
N ALA A 11 -14.67 14.59 -10.28
CA ALA A 11 -13.99 14.59 -11.57
C ALA A 11 -14.93 14.43 -12.77
N GLY A 12 -16.22 14.21 -12.53
CA GLY A 12 -17.24 14.05 -13.57
C GLY A 12 -18.45 13.27 -13.06
N ASP A 13 -19.33 12.89 -13.98
CA ASP A 13 -20.45 12.01 -13.69
C ASP A 13 -20.09 10.53 -13.92
N ALA A 14 -20.93 9.65 -13.38
CA ALA A 14 -20.79 8.21 -13.52
C ALA A 14 -20.82 7.73 -14.98
N ARG A 15 -21.55 8.43 -15.87
CA ARG A 15 -21.70 8.04 -17.27
C ARG A 15 -20.37 8.11 -18.02
N LEU A 16 -19.44 8.95 -17.56
CA LEU A 16 -18.09 8.99 -18.12
C LEU A 16 -17.35 7.65 -17.97
N LEU A 17 -17.57 6.93 -16.87
CA LEU A 17 -16.96 5.61 -16.67
C LEU A 17 -17.53 4.54 -17.60
N ASP A 18 -18.82 4.63 -17.94
CA ASP A 18 -19.48 3.74 -18.91
C ASP A 18 -18.91 3.90 -20.33
N LEU A 19 -18.26 5.04 -20.61
CA LEU A 19 -17.63 5.34 -21.90
C LEU A 19 -16.20 4.82 -22.02
N LEU A 20 -15.66 4.14 -21.00
CA LEU A 20 -14.34 3.51 -21.12
C LEU A 20 -14.39 2.38 -22.16
N PRO A 21 -13.34 2.24 -23.01
CA PRO A 21 -12.04 2.93 -22.96
C PRO A 21 -11.91 4.10 -23.95
N SER A 22 -12.99 4.82 -24.27
CA SER A 22 -12.91 5.97 -25.20
C SER A 22 -11.83 6.98 -24.77
N ALA A 23 -11.13 7.59 -25.73
CA ALA A 23 -9.96 8.43 -25.45
C ALA A 23 -10.25 9.55 -24.45
N THR A 24 -11.41 10.20 -24.56
CA THR A 24 -11.83 11.29 -23.66
C THR A 24 -12.08 10.79 -22.23
N ALA A 25 -12.79 9.66 -22.08
CA ALA A 25 -13.04 9.06 -20.78
C ALA A 25 -11.73 8.57 -20.15
N ALA A 26 -10.92 7.87 -20.93
CA ALA A 26 -9.62 7.36 -20.49
C ALA A 26 -8.68 8.47 -20.02
N ALA A 27 -8.60 9.60 -20.75
CA ALA A 27 -7.77 10.74 -20.35
C ALA A 27 -8.22 11.34 -19.00
N THR A 28 -9.53 11.47 -18.80
CA THR A 28 -10.09 12.03 -17.55
C THR A 28 -9.85 11.09 -16.37
N VAL A 29 -10.12 9.80 -16.54
CA VAL A 29 -9.92 8.78 -15.49
C VAL A 29 -8.43 8.61 -15.18
N ARG A 30 -7.55 8.62 -16.19
CA ARG A 30 -6.10 8.55 -15.99
C ARG A 30 -5.57 9.69 -15.14
N ARG A 31 -6.04 10.93 -15.34
CA ARG A 31 -5.66 12.07 -14.50
C ARG A 31 -5.98 11.83 -13.02
N VAL A 32 -7.16 11.30 -12.73
CA VAL A 32 -7.58 10.99 -11.36
C VAL A 32 -6.74 9.85 -10.77
N LEU A 33 -6.43 8.81 -11.56
CA LEU A 33 -5.52 7.73 -11.15
C LEU A 33 -4.13 8.25 -10.82
N GLU A 34 -3.58 9.15 -11.64
CA GLU A 34 -2.28 9.79 -11.41
C GLU A 34 -2.25 10.62 -10.13
N GLU A 35 -3.32 11.38 -9.85
CA GLU A 35 -3.48 12.13 -8.60
C GLU A 35 -3.48 11.21 -7.39
N GLY A 36 -4.28 10.14 -7.42
CA GLY A 36 -4.35 9.16 -6.34
C GLY A 36 -3.05 8.40 -6.14
N LEU A 37 -2.41 7.99 -7.23
CA LEU A 37 -1.12 7.29 -7.18
C LEU A 37 -0.01 8.18 -6.62
N ARG A 38 0.02 9.47 -6.98
CA ARG A 38 0.95 10.44 -6.39
C ARG A 38 0.67 10.70 -4.91
N ALA A 39 -0.60 10.71 -4.51
CA ALA A 39 -0.99 11.01 -3.13
C ALA A 39 -0.74 9.82 -2.17
N GLU A 40 -1.07 8.60 -2.60
CA GLU A 40 -1.03 7.42 -1.73
C GLU A 40 0.00 6.36 -2.13
N GLY A 41 0.74 6.53 -3.23
CA GLY A 41 1.76 5.58 -3.70
C GLY A 41 2.80 5.21 -2.63
N PRO A 42 3.19 3.91 -2.51
CA PRO A 42 2.55 2.76 -3.13
C PRO A 42 1.15 2.51 -2.57
N VAL A 43 0.20 2.17 -3.44
CA VAL A 43 -1.23 2.04 -3.11
C VAL A 43 -1.81 0.74 -3.68
N HIS A 44 -2.72 0.10 -2.94
CA HIS A 44 -3.39 -1.10 -3.41
C HIS A 44 -4.35 -0.79 -4.57
N ALA A 45 -4.36 -1.62 -5.61
CA ALA A 45 -5.14 -1.42 -6.84
C ALA A 45 -6.65 -1.25 -6.58
N ASN A 46 -7.25 -2.14 -5.77
CA ASN A 46 -8.65 -1.99 -5.32
C ASN A 46 -8.91 -0.64 -4.63
N ARG A 47 -7.99 -0.14 -3.81
CA ARG A 47 -8.16 1.14 -3.11
C ARG A 47 -8.13 2.31 -4.10
N LEU A 48 -7.16 2.33 -5.00
CA LEU A 48 -7.03 3.37 -6.01
C LEU A 48 -8.24 3.39 -6.95
N ALA A 49 -8.67 2.24 -7.45
CA ALA A 49 -9.85 2.13 -8.32
C ALA A 49 -11.13 2.60 -7.61
N ARG A 50 -11.29 2.26 -6.32
CA ARG A 50 -12.49 2.64 -5.56
C ARG A 50 -12.55 4.14 -5.27
N LEU A 51 -11.42 4.75 -4.89
CA LEU A 51 -11.35 6.21 -4.72
C LEU A 51 -11.56 6.93 -6.05
N THR A 52 -10.98 6.41 -7.14
CA THR A 52 -11.19 6.95 -8.48
C THR A 52 -12.66 6.90 -8.87
N ALA A 53 -13.34 5.77 -8.69
CA ALA A 53 -14.76 5.64 -8.99
C ALA A 53 -15.63 6.60 -8.16
N TRP A 54 -15.26 6.80 -6.89
CA TRP A 54 -15.94 7.75 -6.00
C TRP A 54 -15.85 9.19 -6.49
N ALA A 55 -14.75 9.57 -7.16
CA ALA A 55 -14.62 10.88 -7.83
C ALA A 55 -15.67 11.11 -8.95
N PHE A 56 -16.30 10.04 -9.45
CA PHE A 56 -17.38 10.08 -10.44
C PHE A 56 -18.75 9.74 -9.84
N GLY A 57 -18.87 9.75 -8.51
CA GLY A 57 -20.12 9.48 -7.80
C GLY A 57 -20.53 8.00 -7.77
N ILE A 58 -19.60 7.06 -8.00
CA ILE A 58 -19.85 5.63 -7.87
C ILE A 58 -19.40 5.12 -6.49
N ASP A 59 -20.35 4.71 -5.67
CA ASP A 59 -20.07 4.16 -4.34
C ASP A 59 -19.68 2.67 -4.37
N ARG A 60 -20.35 1.87 -5.21
CA ARG A 60 -20.11 0.44 -5.34
C ARG A 60 -19.42 0.17 -6.67
N VAL A 61 -18.21 -0.39 -6.60
CA VAL A 61 -17.39 -0.69 -7.77
C VAL A 61 -17.41 -2.20 -8.04
N PRO A 62 -18.17 -2.67 -9.06
CA PRO A 62 -18.09 -4.06 -9.50
C PRO A 62 -16.68 -4.41 -10.02
N ALA A 63 -16.34 -5.70 -10.03
CA ALA A 63 -15.04 -6.18 -10.50
C ALA A 63 -14.74 -5.71 -11.94
N ALA A 64 -15.71 -5.79 -12.85
CA ALA A 64 -15.56 -5.34 -14.23
C ALA A 64 -15.26 -3.84 -14.33
N LEU A 65 -15.96 -2.99 -13.57
CA LEU A 65 -15.70 -1.55 -13.56
C LEU A 65 -14.31 -1.24 -12.99
N ARG A 66 -13.91 -1.92 -11.91
CA ARG A 66 -12.55 -1.82 -11.37
C ARG A 66 -11.52 -2.16 -12.44
N GLU A 67 -11.71 -3.25 -13.18
CA GLU A 67 -10.81 -3.67 -14.25
C GLU A 67 -10.75 -2.62 -15.38
N SER A 68 -11.90 -2.06 -15.80
CA SER A 68 -11.93 -0.97 -16.79
C SER A 68 -11.22 0.30 -16.33
N ILE A 69 -11.36 0.67 -15.04
CA ILE A 69 -10.64 1.81 -14.45
C ILE A 69 -9.14 1.53 -14.43
N LEU A 70 -8.71 0.35 -13.97
CA LEU A 70 -7.29 0.01 -13.87
C LEU A 70 -6.64 -0.20 -15.25
N ALA A 71 -7.41 -0.57 -16.27
CA ALA A 71 -6.92 -0.70 -17.64
C ALA A 71 -6.45 0.64 -18.25
N VAL A 72 -6.82 1.79 -17.66
CA VAL A 72 -6.38 3.11 -18.10
C VAL A 72 -5.32 3.74 -17.19
N LEU A 73 -4.68 2.94 -16.33
CA LEU A 73 -3.52 3.36 -15.54
C LEU A 73 -2.47 4.06 -16.43
N PRO A 74 -1.78 5.08 -15.89
CA PRO A 74 -0.69 5.72 -16.62
C PRO A 74 0.45 4.72 -16.84
N GLU A 75 1.10 4.77 -18.00
CA GLU A 75 2.23 3.88 -18.33
C GLU A 75 3.41 4.01 -17.37
N SER A 76 3.49 5.15 -16.67
CA SER A 76 4.49 5.43 -15.64
C SER A 76 4.22 4.67 -14.32
N ALA A 77 3.02 4.15 -14.11
CA ALA A 77 2.71 3.33 -12.94
C ALA A 77 3.31 1.93 -13.09
N THR A 78 4.01 1.48 -12.06
CA THR A 78 4.52 0.10 -12.01
C THR A 78 3.66 -0.74 -11.08
N ALA A 79 3.15 -1.87 -11.57
CA ALA A 79 2.40 -2.83 -10.76
C ALA A 79 3.33 -3.91 -10.20
N VAL A 80 3.24 -4.17 -8.90
CA VAL A 80 3.92 -5.27 -8.21
C VAL A 80 2.90 -6.01 -7.35
N GLY A 81 2.46 -7.17 -7.85
CA GLY A 81 1.27 -7.83 -7.31
C GLY A 81 0.06 -6.90 -7.38
N GLU A 82 -0.62 -6.71 -6.25
CA GLU A 82 -1.80 -5.84 -6.14
C GLU A 82 -1.46 -4.37 -5.84
N PHE A 83 -0.17 -4.00 -5.79
CA PHE A 83 0.27 -2.66 -5.42
C PHE A 83 0.79 -1.88 -6.62
N LEU A 84 0.37 -0.63 -6.70
CA LEU A 84 0.72 0.32 -7.74
C LEU A 84 1.72 1.33 -7.19
N TRP A 85 2.83 1.48 -7.89
CA TRP A 85 3.94 2.36 -7.53
C TRP A 85 3.99 3.56 -8.48
N PRO A 86 4.14 4.79 -7.96
CA PRO A 86 4.35 5.96 -8.78
C PRO A 86 5.78 5.94 -9.36
N ALA A 87 5.97 6.51 -10.55
CA ALA A 87 7.25 6.51 -11.26
C ALA A 87 8.38 7.21 -10.51
N ASP A 88 8.06 8.20 -9.68
CA ASP A 88 9.02 8.97 -8.89
C ASP A 88 9.47 8.24 -7.61
N LEU A 89 8.87 7.09 -7.28
CA LEU A 89 9.20 6.30 -6.11
C LEU A 89 9.90 4.99 -6.48
N HIS A 90 11.22 5.01 -6.39
CA HIS A 90 12.03 3.82 -6.65
C HIS A 90 11.82 2.74 -5.57
N ARG A 91 11.11 1.66 -5.93
CA ARG A 91 10.74 0.56 -5.05
C ARG A 91 11.90 0.00 -4.24
N ALA A 92 12.98 -0.43 -4.88
CA ALA A 92 14.08 -1.12 -4.19
C ALA A 92 14.88 -0.20 -3.24
N GLY A 93 14.75 1.12 -3.38
CA GLY A 93 15.41 2.09 -2.49
C GLY A 93 14.48 2.65 -1.41
N TRP A 94 13.19 2.34 -1.48
CA TRP A 94 12.20 2.98 -0.62
C TRP A 94 12.19 2.35 0.78
N THR A 95 12.55 3.15 1.78
CA THR A 95 12.61 2.75 3.19
C THR A 95 11.54 3.43 4.06
N GLY A 96 10.58 4.11 3.42
CA GLY A 96 9.53 4.86 4.09
C GLY A 96 8.40 3.98 4.63
N PHE A 97 7.77 4.42 5.72
CA PHE A 97 6.51 3.85 6.18
C PHE A 97 5.59 4.91 6.79
N ARG A 98 4.29 4.72 6.60
CA ARG A 98 3.25 5.64 7.06
C ARG A 98 2.46 5.01 8.21
N ARG A 99 2.55 5.64 9.37
CA ARG A 99 1.83 5.25 10.59
C ARG A 99 0.38 5.69 10.48
N GLN A 100 -0.55 4.89 10.95
CA GLN A 100 -1.97 5.26 11.02
C GLN A 100 -2.52 4.95 12.41
N ARG A 101 -3.47 5.78 12.85
CA ARG A 101 -4.05 5.67 14.20
C ARG A 101 -5.09 4.55 14.28
N TRP A 102 -5.77 4.29 13.17
CA TRP A 102 -6.85 3.32 13.08
C TRP A 102 -6.64 2.43 11.85
N SER A 103 -6.85 1.12 12.01
CA SER A 103 -6.80 0.17 10.89
C SER A 103 -7.91 0.41 9.85
N ALA A 104 -8.97 1.12 10.23
CA ALA A 104 -10.07 1.49 9.33
C ALA A 104 -9.66 2.49 8.22
N ASP A 105 -8.61 3.30 8.44
CA ASP A 105 -8.12 4.24 7.43
C ASP A 105 -7.60 3.51 6.19
N ARG A 106 -6.83 2.44 6.44
CA ARG A 106 -6.26 1.53 5.43
C ARG A 106 -6.04 0.16 6.08
N PRO A 107 -6.79 -0.89 5.71
CA PRO A 107 -6.56 -2.21 6.28
C PRO A 107 -5.17 -2.72 5.89
N LEU A 108 -4.62 -3.67 6.66
CA LEU A 108 -3.25 -4.16 6.42
C LEU A 108 -3.06 -4.73 5.02
N GLU A 109 -4.08 -5.39 4.44
CA GLU A 109 -4.00 -5.87 3.04
C GLU A 109 -3.79 -4.76 2.01
N HIS A 110 -4.09 -3.50 2.36
CA HIS A 110 -3.88 -2.34 1.49
C HIS A 110 -2.56 -1.61 1.78
N ILE A 111 -1.68 -2.20 2.59
CA ILE A 111 -0.35 -1.69 2.89
C ILE A 111 0.68 -2.55 2.17
N ALA A 112 1.54 -1.91 1.36
CA ALA A 112 2.53 -2.63 0.59
C ALA A 112 3.47 -3.44 1.52
N PRO A 113 3.83 -4.69 1.17
CA PRO A 113 4.77 -5.49 1.95
C PRO A 113 6.08 -4.76 2.29
N GLU A 114 6.58 -3.95 1.36
CA GLU A 114 7.77 -3.10 1.54
C GLU A 114 7.55 -2.07 2.65
N GLU A 115 6.35 -1.48 2.72
CA GLU A 115 5.99 -0.50 3.76
C GLU A 115 5.92 -1.16 5.14
N ILE A 116 5.42 -2.40 5.21
CA ILE A 116 5.38 -3.21 6.43
C ILE A 116 6.81 -3.61 6.85
N GLY A 117 7.64 -4.08 5.92
CA GLY A 117 9.04 -4.43 6.17
C GLY A 117 9.88 -3.22 6.59
N ASN A 118 9.60 -2.04 6.04
CA ASN A 118 10.17 -0.76 6.47
C ASN A 118 9.87 -0.46 7.95
N ALA A 119 8.64 -0.72 8.40
CA ALA A 119 8.28 -0.58 9.80
C ALA A 119 9.02 -1.60 10.67
N MET A 120 9.11 -2.87 10.27
CA MET A 120 9.83 -3.92 11.02
C MET A 120 11.31 -3.60 11.19
N VAL A 121 11.97 -3.14 10.12
CA VAL A 121 13.38 -2.68 10.18
C VAL A 121 13.54 -1.52 11.15
N ALA A 122 12.65 -0.53 11.12
CA ALA A 122 12.72 0.61 12.04
C ALA A 122 12.49 0.19 13.50
N LEU A 123 11.57 -0.72 13.76
CA LEU A 123 11.27 -1.26 15.09
C LEU A 123 12.43 -2.08 15.64
N SER A 124 13.00 -2.98 14.81
CA SER A 124 14.16 -3.78 15.17
C SER A 124 15.36 -2.91 15.54
N ARG A 125 15.66 -1.86 14.75
CA ARG A 125 16.72 -0.88 15.05
C ARG A 125 16.50 -0.17 16.39
N ALA A 126 15.25 0.16 16.71
CA ALA A 126 14.92 0.84 17.96
C ALA A 126 15.01 -0.08 19.19
N GLY A 127 14.81 -1.40 19.02
CA GLY A 127 14.66 -2.38 20.10
C GLY A 127 15.87 -3.28 20.38
N ALA A 128 17.05 -3.02 19.81
CA ALA A 128 18.18 -3.98 19.80
C ALA A 128 17.80 -5.35 19.19
N GLY A 129 16.85 -5.35 18.25
CA GLY A 129 16.20 -6.54 17.71
C GLY A 129 14.82 -6.79 18.33
N GLY A 130 14.29 -7.98 18.05
CA GLY A 130 13.03 -8.49 18.58
C GLY A 130 12.78 -9.88 18.02
N THR A 131 11.99 -10.70 18.70
CA THR A 131 11.55 -11.95 18.10
C THR A 131 10.60 -11.67 16.94
N ARG A 132 10.36 -12.67 16.09
CA ARG A 132 9.35 -12.58 15.02
C ARG A 132 8.00 -12.09 15.54
N ASN A 133 7.54 -12.65 16.65
CA ASN A 133 6.26 -12.30 17.24
C ASN A 133 6.25 -10.85 17.75
N ASP A 134 7.34 -10.39 18.37
CA ASP A 134 7.47 -9.00 18.83
C ASP A 134 7.38 -8.02 17.66
N LEU A 135 8.09 -8.30 16.56
CA LEU A 135 8.04 -7.47 15.36
C LEU A 135 6.66 -7.45 14.72
N PHE A 136 5.94 -8.57 14.73
CA PHE A 136 4.58 -8.65 14.19
C PHE A 136 3.61 -7.80 14.99
N HIS A 137 3.61 -7.97 16.32
CA HIS A 137 2.76 -7.19 17.21
C HIS A 137 3.07 -5.69 17.13
N ALA A 138 4.36 -5.32 17.14
CA ALA A 138 4.77 -3.93 17.05
C ALA A 138 4.43 -3.30 15.68
N SER A 139 4.56 -4.06 14.58
CA SER A 139 4.19 -3.58 13.24
C SER A 139 2.68 -3.39 13.12
N LEU A 140 1.87 -4.32 13.65
CA LEU A 140 0.42 -4.16 13.71
C LEU A 140 0.01 -2.90 14.46
N ALA A 141 0.68 -2.59 15.57
CA ALA A 141 0.43 -1.35 16.31
C ALA A 141 0.76 -0.09 15.49
N VAL A 142 1.84 -0.10 14.69
CA VAL A 142 2.20 0.99 13.76
C VAL A 142 1.08 1.26 12.73
N PHE A 143 0.39 0.21 12.30
CA PHE A 143 -0.70 0.28 11.33
C PHE A 143 -2.10 0.32 11.96
N GLY A 144 -2.19 0.68 13.24
CA GLY A 144 -3.46 0.95 13.93
C GLY A 144 -4.22 -0.31 14.39
N HIS A 145 -3.65 -1.50 14.26
CA HIS A 145 -4.21 -2.75 14.78
C HIS A 145 -3.85 -2.93 16.26
N ARG A 146 -4.64 -2.29 17.14
CA ARG A 146 -4.43 -2.35 18.60
C ARG A 146 -4.60 -3.73 19.21
N ARG A 147 -5.42 -4.58 18.57
CA ARG A 147 -5.58 -5.98 18.91
C ARG A 147 -5.02 -6.81 17.76
N PRO A 148 -3.91 -7.52 17.97
CA PRO A 148 -3.31 -8.35 16.93
C PRO A 148 -4.25 -9.50 16.59
N HIS A 149 -4.48 -9.73 15.30
CA HIS A 149 -5.31 -10.83 14.84
C HIS A 149 -4.45 -11.78 14.00
N PRO A 150 -4.35 -13.09 14.34
CA PRO A 150 -3.50 -14.04 13.64
C PRO A 150 -3.74 -14.14 12.13
N VAL A 151 -4.97 -13.84 11.68
CA VAL A 151 -5.32 -13.76 10.24
C VAL A 151 -4.43 -12.78 9.44
N LEU A 152 -3.82 -11.81 10.11
CA LEU A 152 -2.94 -10.81 9.48
C LEU A 152 -1.48 -11.27 9.40
N PHE A 153 -1.11 -12.33 10.14
CA PHE A 153 0.29 -12.79 10.20
C PHE A 153 0.84 -13.22 8.86
N PRO A 154 0.09 -13.87 7.94
CA PRO A 154 0.60 -14.17 6.60
C PRO A 154 1.08 -12.93 5.83
N LEU A 155 0.43 -11.78 5.99
CA LEU A 155 0.88 -10.51 5.37
C LEU A 155 2.19 -10.00 5.98
N LEU A 156 2.33 -10.16 7.29
CA LEU A 156 3.56 -9.80 8.02
C LEU A 156 4.71 -10.74 7.65
N GLU A 157 4.45 -12.04 7.48
CA GLU A 157 5.45 -13.03 7.04
C GLU A 157 5.98 -12.71 5.63
N VAL A 158 5.12 -12.30 4.70
CA VAL A 158 5.57 -11.85 3.36
C VAL A 158 6.52 -10.66 3.49
N ALA A 159 6.14 -9.65 4.28
CA ALA A 159 6.96 -8.46 4.49
C ALA A 159 8.29 -8.73 5.19
N LEU A 160 8.28 -9.60 6.21
CA LEU A 160 9.48 -10.04 6.92
C LEU A 160 10.40 -10.82 5.98
N SER A 161 9.85 -11.77 5.22
CA SER A 161 10.62 -12.59 4.29
C SER A 161 11.32 -11.74 3.24
N GLN A 162 10.64 -10.72 2.69
CA GLN A 162 11.26 -9.76 1.77
C GLN A 162 12.39 -8.98 2.45
N ALA A 163 12.18 -8.46 3.66
CA ALA A 163 13.22 -7.71 4.37
C ALA A 163 14.44 -8.57 4.75
N LEU A 164 14.26 -9.89 4.95
CA LEU A 164 15.35 -10.85 5.15
C LEU A 164 16.09 -11.13 3.83
N VAL A 165 15.37 -11.36 2.73
CA VAL A 165 15.97 -11.58 1.40
C VAL A 165 16.72 -10.36 0.88
N GLU A 166 16.27 -9.15 1.23
CA GLU A 166 16.93 -7.89 0.92
C GLU A 166 18.10 -7.55 1.88
N ASP A 167 18.47 -8.47 2.79
CA ASP A 167 19.53 -8.31 3.79
C ASP A 167 19.34 -7.07 4.69
N ARG A 168 18.10 -6.65 4.91
CA ARG A 168 17.78 -5.50 5.77
C ARG A 168 17.46 -5.90 7.21
N LEU A 169 16.98 -7.12 7.38
CA LEU A 169 16.86 -7.83 8.64
C LEU A 169 17.72 -9.09 8.55
N THR A 170 18.16 -9.60 9.69
CA THR A 170 18.93 -10.85 9.75
C THR A 170 18.24 -11.81 10.69
N ASP A 171 18.06 -13.07 10.27
CA ASP A 171 17.61 -14.12 11.17
C ASP A 171 18.82 -14.69 11.93
N THR A 172 18.74 -14.74 13.26
CA THR A 172 19.84 -15.23 14.09
C THR A 172 19.47 -16.54 14.75
N PRO A 173 20.45 -17.40 15.10
CA PRO A 173 20.18 -18.64 15.83
C PRO A 173 19.45 -18.44 17.17
N SER A 174 19.51 -17.23 17.74
CA SER A 174 18.81 -16.87 18.98
C SER A 174 17.30 -16.60 18.79
N GLY A 175 16.81 -16.56 17.55
CA GLY A 175 15.44 -16.15 17.21
C GLY A 175 15.20 -14.64 17.26
N LEU A 176 16.23 -13.85 17.60
CA LEU A 176 16.20 -12.40 17.45
C LEU A 176 16.43 -12.01 15.99
N ILE A 177 15.69 -11.01 15.55
CA ILE A 177 15.77 -10.47 14.19
C ILE A 177 16.26 -9.02 14.26
N PRO A 178 17.59 -8.79 14.38
CA PRO A 178 18.18 -7.46 14.30
C PRO A 178 18.08 -6.91 12.86
N ALA A 179 18.07 -5.59 12.76
CA ALA A 179 18.27 -4.93 11.48
C ALA A 179 19.74 -4.95 11.08
N ALA A 180 20.00 -5.12 9.78
CA ALA A 180 21.35 -5.10 9.27
C ALA A 180 22.03 -3.74 9.54
N PRO A 181 23.35 -3.76 9.83
CA PRO A 181 24.15 -2.55 9.91
C PRO A 181 24.08 -1.80 8.57
N ARG A 182 24.02 -0.47 8.62
CA ARG A 182 24.04 0.39 7.42
C ARG A 182 25.38 0.37 6.73
#